data_AF-A0A856MHM6-F1
#
_entry.id   AF-A0A856MHM6-F1
#
_cell.length_a   1.000
_cell.length_b   1.000
_cell.length_c   1.000
_cell.angle_alpha   90.00
_cell.angle_beta   90.00
_cell.angle_gamma   90.00
#
_symmetry.space_group_name_H-M   'P 1'
#
loop_
_entity.id
_entity.type
_entity.pdbx_description
1 polymer ?
#
loop_
_entity_poly.entity_id
_entity_poly.type
_entity_poly.pdbx_seq_one_letter_code
_entity_poly.pdbx_strand_id
1 'polypeptide(L)'
;MLNKTLKTKALATLAAISATCFLAPTAVRADNSQYVNDIRSQLIRAARSAGFHNLTLTHEPVVDSLAHGRSHNITINLRAGTPYAIIGVCDRDCRDLDIGLYDSAGNLIASDSDNDDTPAIGINPNYSGAYRIRVNMASCSDNPCYYGVGAFGR
;
A
#
# COMPACT_ATOMS: atom_id res chain seq x y z
N MET A 1 -49.10 -69.77 40.01
CA MET A 1 -47.68 -69.50 39.69
C MET A 1 -47.49 -68.00 39.55
N LEU A 2 -46.49 -67.48 40.25
CA LEU A 2 -46.09 -66.08 40.37
C LEU A 2 -45.89 -65.41 39.00
N ASN A 3 -46.41 -64.20 38.81
CA ASN A 3 -45.62 -63.19 38.11
C ASN A 3 -46.00 -61.78 38.59
N LYS A 4 -45.16 -61.21 39.48
CA LYS A 4 -45.21 -59.79 39.82
C LYS A 4 -44.61 -59.02 38.65
N THR A 5 -45.41 -58.15 38.05
CA THR A 5 -45.00 -57.16 37.06
C THR A 5 -43.97 -56.19 37.66
N LEU A 6 -42.75 -56.21 37.11
CA LEU A 6 -41.70 -55.25 37.42
C LEU A 6 -42.08 -53.87 36.85
N LYS A 7 -42.20 -52.87 37.74
CA LYS A 7 -42.14 -51.45 37.39
C LYS A 7 -40.67 -51.04 37.26
N THR A 8 -40.27 -50.39 36.17
CA THR A 8 -39.17 -49.39 36.10
C THR A 8 -39.33 -48.64 34.75
N LYS A 9 -40.04 -47.51 34.76
CA LYS A 9 -39.53 -46.11 34.74
C LYS A 9 -38.91 -45.66 33.41
N ALA A 10 -39.64 -44.72 32.80
CA ALA A 10 -39.23 -43.62 31.93
C ALA A 10 -38.38 -43.94 30.68
N LEU A 11 -39.04 -43.94 29.51
CA LEU A 11 -38.37 -43.61 28.25
C LEU A 11 -37.90 -42.16 28.33
N ALA A 12 -36.58 -41.97 28.40
CA ALA A 12 -35.94 -40.68 28.20
C ALA A 12 -36.10 -40.27 26.73
N THR A 13 -36.78 -39.15 26.51
CA THR A 13 -36.90 -38.48 25.22
C THR A 13 -35.54 -37.99 24.74
N LEU A 14 -35.22 -38.27 23.47
CA LEU A 14 -34.07 -37.76 22.75
C LEU A 14 -34.04 -36.23 22.74
N ALA A 15 -32.91 -35.65 23.14
CA ALA A 15 -32.40 -34.39 22.59
C ALA A 15 -30.88 -34.40 22.74
N ALA A 16 -30.18 -34.85 21.70
CA ALA A 16 -28.73 -34.75 21.62
C ALA A 16 -28.35 -33.27 21.42
N ILE A 17 -27.92 -32.61 22.50
CA ILE A 17 -27.28 -31.29 22.41
C ILE A 17 -25.80 -31.55 22.11
N SER A 18 -25.47 -31.69 20.82
CA SER A 18 -24.10 -31.63 20.36
C SER A 18 -23.65 -30.17 20.42
N ALA A 19 -22.88 -29.81 21.44
CA ALA A 19 -22.20 -28.52 21.49
C ALA A 19 -20.99 -28.58 20.53
N THR A 20 -21.23 -28.41 19.23
CA THR A 20 -20.17 -28.18 18.25
C THR A 20 -19.57 -26.80 18.50
N CYS A 21 -18.40 -26.79 19.14
CA CYS A 21 -17.58 -25.59 19.25
C CYS A 21 -17.06 -25.25 17.84
N PHE A 22 -17.76 -24.38 17.12
CA PHE A 22 -17.26 -23.80 15.89
C PHE A 22 -16.08 -22.89 16.26
N LEU A 23 -14.86 -23.40 16.11
CA LEU A 23 -13.68 -22.55 15.95
C LEU A 23 -13.85 -21.84 14.60
N ALA A 24 -14.52 -20.68 14.62
CA ALA A 24 -14.44 -19.78 13.48
C ALA A 24 -12.97 -19.38 13.32
N PRO A 25 -12.33 -19.60 12.16
CA PRO A 25 -11.02 -19.02 11.92
C PRO A 25 -11.19 -17.51 12.01
N THR A 26 -10.66 -16.89 13.06
CA THR A 26 -10.48 -15.45 13.07
C THR A 26 -9.50 -15.14 11.95
N ALA A 27 -9.96 -14.47 10.89
CA ALA A 27 -9.07 -13.92 9.88
C ALA A 27 -8.10 -12.95 10.59
N VAL A 28 -6.87 -13.39 10.81
CA VAL A 28 -5.77 -12.52 11.23
C VAL A 28 -5.51 -11.60 10.06
N ARG A 29 -6.02 -10.36 10.12
CA ARG A 29 -5.57 -9.31 9.20
C ARG A 29 -4.17 -8.93 9.67
N ALA A 30 -3.16 -9.19 8.85
CA ALA A 30 -1.84 -8.62 9.07
C ALA A 30 -2.00 -7.09 9.18
N ASP A 31 -1.52 -6.52 10.28
CA ASP A 31 -1.63 -5.09 10.55
C ASP A 31 -0.64 -4.33 9.64
N ASN A 32 -1.09 -4.00 8.43
CA ASN A 32 -0.31 -3.22 7.46
C ASN A 32 0.00 -1.79 7.95
N SER A 33 -0.57 -1.33 9.08
CA SER A 33 -0.41 0.04 9.55
C SER A 33 1.03 0.39 9.91
N GLN A 34 1.77 -0.54 10.53
CA GLN A 34 3.16 -0.30 10.92
C GLN A 34 4.05 -0.05 9.70
N TYR A 35 3.93 -0.91 8.68
CA TYR A 35 4.68 -0.79 7.43
C TYR A 35 4.36 0.50 6.68
N VAL A 36 3.07 0.87 6.58
CA VAL A 36 2.65 2.13 5.97
C VAL A 36 3.20 3.35 6.74
N ASN A 37 3.25 3.29 8.08
CA ASN A 37 3.82 4.37 8.89
C ASN A 37 5.33 4.55 8.68
N ASP A 38 6.06 3.45 8.52
CA ASP A 38 7.51 3.49 8.24
C ASP A 38 7.78 4.15 6.89
N ILE A 39 7.07 3.73 5.84
CA ILE A 39 7.18 4.32 4.50
C ILE A 39 6.74 5.79 4.49
N ARG A 40 5.63 6.12 5.16
CA ARG A 40 5.18 7.51 5.30
C ARG A 40 6.28 8.38 5.93
N SER A 41 6.95 7.86 6.95
CA SER A 41 8.05 8.57 7.61
C SER A 41 9.25 8.75 6.68
N GLN A 42 9.58 7.75 5.87
CA GLN A 42 10.64 7.84 4.85
C GLN A 42 10.30 8.89 3.78
N LEU A 43 9.08 8.83 3.21
CA LEU A 43 8.59 9.80 2.23
C LEU A 43 8.64 11.24 2.75
N ILE A 44 8.25 11.47 4.00
CA ILE A 44 8.31 12.81 4.62
C ILE A 44 9.76 13.30 4.75
N ARG A 45 10.70 12.41 5.10
CA ARG A 45 12.13 12.78 5.17
C ARG A 45 12.70 13.08 3.80
N ALA A 46 12.42 12.24 2.81
CA ALA A 46 12.82 12.45 1.42
C ALA A 46 12.27 13.76 0.87
N ALA A 47 10.97 14.04 1.06
CA ALA A 47 10.35 15.31 0.66
C ALA A 47 11.06 16.53 1.25
N ARG A 48 11.41 16.49 2.56
CA ARG A 48 12.14 17.57 3.22
C ARG A 48 13.56 17.71 2.68
N SER A 49 14.27 16.60 2.46
CA SER A 49 15.61 16.56 1.88
C SER A 49 15.64 17.18 0.48
N ALA A 50 14.63 16.88 -0.33
CA ALA A 50 14.42 17.45 -1.66
C ALA A 50 13.90 18.91 -1.65
N GLY A 51 13.76 19.53 -0.48
CA GLY A 51 13.37 20.94 -0.34
C GLY A 51 11.87 21.21 -0.24
N PHE A 52 11.01 20.20 -0.28
CA PHE A 52 9.53 20.32 -0.22
C PHE A 52 8.98 20.36 1.22
N HIS A 53 9.72 20.96 2.15
CA HIS A 53 9.39 21.02 3.58
C HIS A 53 8.07 21.74 3.90
N ASN A 54 7.54 22.55 2.97
CA ASN A 54 6.28 23.27 3.11
C ASN A 54 5.07 22.54 2.51
N LEU A 55 5.26 21.34 1.94
CA LEU A 55 4.19 20.51 1.40
C LEU A 55 3.85 19.39 2.39
N THR A 56 2.60 18.93 2.35
CA THR A 56 2.11 17.84 3.20
C THR A 56 1.54 16.73 2.34
N LEU A 57 1.55 15.50 2.83
CA LEU A 57 1.01 14.37 2.07
C LEU A 57 -0.50 14.56 1.83
N THR A 58 -0.91 14.59 0.57
CA THR A 58 -2.31 14.85 0.15
C THR A 58 -3.07 13.60 -0.27
N HIS A 59 -2.36 12.50 -0.56
CA HIS A 59 -2.93 11.23 -1.02
C HIS A 59 -2.38 10.09 -0.17
N GLU A 60 -3.11 8.97 -0.11
CA GLU A 60 -2.58 7.77 0.53
C GLU A 60 -1.32 7.30 -0.23
N PRO A 61 -0.19 7.03 0.45
CA PRO A 61 1.00 6.52 -0.21
C PRO A 61 0.70 5.19 -0.88
N VAL A 62 1.23 5.00 -2.08
CA VAL A 62 1.27 3.68 -2.70
C VAL A 62 2.51 2.98 -2.21
N VAL A 63 2.35 1.75 -1.74
CA VAL A 63 3.46 0.89 -1.35
C VAL A 63 3.29 -0.45 -2.04
N ASP A 64 4.32 -0.86 -2.77
CA ASP A 64 4.29 -2.08 -3.59
C ASP A 64 5.71 -2.63 -3.76
N SER A 65 5.86 -3.66 -4.58
CA SER A 65 7.15 -4.27 -4.92
C SER A 65 7.33 -4.41 -6.43
N LEU A 66 8.56 -4.26 -6.90
CA LEU A 66 8.94 -4.44 -8.29
C LEU A 66 10.23 -5.26 -8.37
N ALA A 67 10.29 -6.17 -9.34
CA ALA A 67 11.56 -6.76 -9.74
C ALA A 67 12.40 -5.73 -10.50
N HIS A 68 13.71 -5.91 -10.50
CA HIS A 68 14.67 -5.14 -11.27
C HIS A 68 14.25 -4.99 -12.74
N GLY A 69 14.35 -3.77 -13.26
CA GLY A 69 13.97 -3.40 -14.63
C GLY A 69 12.46 -3.41 -14.90
N ARG A 70 11.62 -3.65 -13.88
CA ARG A 70 10.15 -3.57 -14.02
C ARG A 70 9.63 -2.20 -13.63
N SER A 71 8.41 -1.92 -14.09
CA SER A 71 7.73 -0.65 -13.88
C SER A 71 6.29 -0.85 -13.41
N HIS A 72 5.77 0.12 -12.65
CA HIS A 72 4.37 0.21 -12.24
C HIS A 72 3.83 1.62 -12.55
N ASN A 73 2.65 1.70 -13.14
CA ASN A 73 1.90 2.94 -13.32
C ASN A 73 0.86 3.15 -12.21
N ILE A 74 0.96 4.28 -11.51
CA ILE A 74 0.04 4.74 -10.47
C ILE A 74 -0.75 5.93 -11.02
N THR A 75 -2.07 5.93 -10.90
CA THR A 75 -2.89 7.08 -11.30
C THR A 75 -3.22 7.93 -10.08
N ILE A 76 -3.03 9.24 -10.19
CA ILE A 76 -3.37 10.22 -9.16
C ILE A 76 -4.16 11.38 -9.76
N ASN A 77 -5.05 11.99 -8.97
CA ASN A 77 -5.74 13.20 -9.37
C ASN A 77 -5.05 14.42 -8.76
N LEU A 78 -4.63 15.36 -9.61
CA LEU A 78 -4.03 16.63 -9.21
C LEU A 78 -4.94 17.80 -9.58
N ARG A 79 -4.77 18.93 -8.88
CA ARG A 79 -5.54 20.16 -9.09
C ARG A 79 -4.69 21.23 -9.79
N ALA A 80 -5.29 21.91 -10.76
CA ALA A 80 -4.67 23.05 -11.43
C ALA A 80 -4.24 24.14 -10.42
N GLY A 81 -3.08 24.73 -10.62
CA GLY A 81 -2.55 25.84 -9.81
C GLY A 81 -2.17 25.46 -8.38
N THR A 82 -2.21 24.18 -8.02
CA THR A 82 -1.77 23.68 -6.71
C THR A 82 -0.37 23.08 -6.86
N PRO A 83 0.66 23.57 -6.15
CA PRO A 83 1.98 22.97 -6.23
C PRO A 83 1.97 21.59 -5.57
N TYR A 84 2.55 20.61 -6.26
CA TYR A 84 2.76 19.25 -5.75
C TYR A 84 4.22 18.85 -5.84
N ALA A 85 4.60 17.89 -5.01
CA ALA A 85 5.79 17.09 -5.17
C ALA A 85 5.43 15.60 -5.18
N ILE A 86 6.00 14.85 -6.12
CA ILE A 86 5.90 13.39 -6.17
C ILE A 86 7.24 12.84 -5.68
N ILE A 87 7.20 12.03 -4.63
CA ILE A 87 8.40 11.53 -3.94
C ILE A 87 8.36 10.00 -3.98
N GLY A 88 9.46 9.39 -4.40
CA GLY A 88 9.73 7.97 -4.28
C GLY A 88 10.69 7.67 -3.13
N VAL A 89 10.60 6.46 -2.59
CA VAL A 89 11.61 5.81 -1.74
C VAL A 89 11.62 4.32 -2.06
N CYS A 90 12.76 3.65 -1.95
CA CYS A 90 12.80 2.18 -1.96
C CYS A 90 13.46 1.59 -0.71
N ASP A 91 13.35 0.28 -0.56
CA ASP A 91 14.01 -0.43 0.54
C ASP A 91 15.55 -0.45 0.39
N ARG A 92 16.22 -1.05 1.38
CA ARG A 92 17.69 -1.09 1.48
C ARG A 92 18.39 -1.86 0.35
N ASP A 93 17.65 -2.69 -0.37
CA ASP A 93 18.15 -3.60 -1.41
C ASP A 93 18.04 -2.93 -2.79
N CYS A 94 17.45 -1.74 -2.86
CA CYS A 94 17.41 -0.85 -4.02
C CYS A 94 18.37 0.33 -3.84
N ARG A 95 18.99 0.75 -4.95
CA ARG A 95 19.95 1.88 -5.00
C ARG A 95 19.61 2.92 -6.05
N ASP A 96 18.63 2.61 -6.89
CA ASP A 96 18.22 3.42 -8.03
C ASP A 96 16.75 3.15 -8.31
N LEU A 97 15.91 4.15 -8.04
CA LEU A 97 14.47 4.15 -8.28
C LEU A 97 14.14 5.38 -9.11
N ASP A 98 13.52 5.19 -10.28
CA ASP A 98 13.08 6.32 -11.11
C ASP A 98 11.59 6.58 -10.92
N ILE A 99 11.20 7.85 -11.07
CA ILE A 99 9.80 8.24 -11.28
C ILE A 99 9.63 9.14 -12.50
N GLY A 100 8.54 8.95 -13.24
CA GLY A 100 8.10 9.82 -14.33
C GLY A 100 6.64 10.21 -14.17
N LEU A 101 6.32 11.48 -14.30
CA LEU A 101 4.96 12.00 -14.24
C LEU A 101 4.45 12.29 -15.66
N TYR A 102 3.34 11.67 -16.01
CA TYR A 102 2.69 11.81 -17.31
C TYR A 102 1.31 12.43 -17.17
N ASP A 103 0.89 13.17 -18.18
CA ASP A 103 -0.47 13.67 -18.28
C ASP A 103 -1.47 12.64 -18.80
N SER A 104 -2.75 13.04 -18.86
CA SER A 104 -3.84 12.23 -19.39
C SER A 104 -3.73 11.90 -20.87
N ALA A 105 -2.95 12.67 -21.65
CA ALA A 105 -2.66 12.39 -23.05
C ALA A 105 -1.45 11.46 -23.23
N GLY A 106 -0.76 11.12 -22.14
CA GLY A 106 0.41 10.25 -22.14
C GLY A 106 1.74 10.98 -22.38
N ASN A 107 1.74 12.32 -22.37
CA ASN A 107 2.98 13.09 -22.50
C ASN A 107 3.75 13.05 -21.17
N LEU A 108 5.07 12.90 -21.24
CA LEU A 108 5.95 13.05 -20.08
C LEU A 108 6.03 14.54 -19.71
N ILE A 109 5.65 14.85 -18.47
CA ILE A 109 5.64 16.21 -17.94
C ILE A 109 6.91 16.51 -17.16
N ALA A 110 7.35 15.55 -16.35
CA ALA A 110 8.58 15.62 -15.57
C ALA A 110 9.05 14.22 -15.22
N SER A 111 10.34 14.06 -14.94
CA SER A 111 10.93 12.82 -14.46
C SER A 111 12.09 13.12 -13.51
N ASP A 112 12.34 12.17 -12.64
CA ASP A 112 13.59 12.01 -11.93
C ASP A 112 14.12 10.61 -12.25
N SER A 113 15.33 10.58 -12.80
CA SER A 113 16.05 9.37 -13.20
C SER A 113 17.53 9.47 -12.82
N ASP A 114 17.82 10.23 -11.77
CA ASP A 114 19.14 10.28 -11.18
C ASP A 114 19.42 8.95 -10.44
N ASN A 115 20.69 8.57 -10.34
CA ASN A 115 21.09 7.31 -9.71
C ASN A 115 21.01 7.40 -8.18
N ASP A 116 19.77 7.43 -7.66
CA ASP A 116 19.45 7.47 -6.24
C ASP A 116 18.16 6.71 -5.88
N ASP A 117 17.97 6.45 -4.60
CA ASP A 117 16.85 5.67 -4.05
C ASP A 117 15.69 6.54 -3.53
N THR A 118 15.72 7.85 -3.77
CA THR A 118 14.76 8.83 -3.26
C THR A 118 14.34 9.89 -4.29
N PRO A 119 13.85 9.48 -5.47
CA PRO A 119 13.61 10.41 -6.56
C PRO A 119 12.47 11.39 -6.22
N ALA A 120 12.57 12.62 -6.73
CA ALA A 120 11.68 13.71 -6.37
C ALA A 120 11.34 14.65 -7.55
N ILE A 121 10.05 14.77 -7.86
CA ILE A 121 9.54 15.67 -8.90
C ILE A 121 8.72 16.79 -8.26
N GLY A 122 9.04 18.05 -8.57
CA GLY A 122 8.16 19.20 -8.30
C GLY A 122 7.28 19.54 -9.51
N ILE A 123 6.00 19.84 -9.30
CA ILE A 123 5.07 20.23 -10.38
C ILE A 123 4.04 21.26 -9.92
N ASN A 124 3.65 22.16 -10.83
CA ASN A 124 2.46 23.00 -10.68
C ASN A 124 1.51 22.71 -11.86
N PRO A 125 0.51 21.84 -11.70
CA PRO A 125 -0.38 21.42 -12.78
C PRO A 125 -1.11 22.59 -13.42
N ASN A 126 -1.17 22.61 -14.76
CA ASN A 126 -1.92 23.64 -15.50
C ASN A 126 -3.42 23.31 -15.65
N TYR A 127 -3.80 22.05 -15.41
CA TYR A 127 -5.19 21.57 -15.46
C TYR A 127 -5.41 20.57 -14.33
N SER A 128 -6.67 20.46 -13.91
CA SER A 128 -7.09 19.47 -12.93
C SER A 128 -7.41 18.17 -13.65
N GLY A 129 -7.05 17.04 -13.05
CA GLY A 129 -7.41 15.74 -13.61
C GLY A 129 -6.44 14.63 -13.24
N ALA A 130 -6.55 13.54 -13.98
CA ALA A 130 -5.73 12.36 -13.80
C ALA A 130 -4.33 12.57 -14.40
N TYR A 131 -3.33 12.27 -13.59
CA TYR A 131 -1.93 12.13 -13.97
C TYR A 131 -1.50 10.69 -13.68
N ARG A 132 -0.49 10.23 -14.41
CA ARG A 132 0.08 8.89 -14.24
C ARG A 132 1.52 9.01 -13.80
N ILE A 133 1.83 8.51 -12.62
CA ILE A 133 3.19 8.30 -12.16
C ILE A 133 3.64 6.93 -12.67
N ARG A 134 4.76 6.87 -13.38
CA ARG A 134 5.44 5.63 -13.70
C ARG A 134 6.63 5.50 -12.76
N VAL A 135 6.66 4.42 -12.00
CA VAL A 135 7.81 4.02 -11.18
C VAL A 135 8.62 3.00 -11.96
N ASN A 136 9.95 3.13 -11.97
CA ASN A 136 10.84 2.11 -12.53
C ASN A 136 11.85 1.66 -11.47
N MET A 137 11.99 0.35 -11.27
CA MET A 137 13.00 -0.22 -10.38
C MET A 137 14.32 -0.38 -11.14
N ALA A 138 15.09 0.71 -11.26
CA ALA A 138 16.32 0.73 -12.05
C ALA A 138 17.42 -0.16 -11.45
N SER A 139 17.52 -0.25 -10.12
CA SER A 139 18.47 -1.14 -9.42
C SER A 139 17.85 -1.83 -8.22
N CYS A 140 18.00 -3.16 -8.16
CA CYS A 140 17.55 -3.99 -7.04
C CYS A 140 18.43 -5.23 -6.93
N SER A 141 19.17 -5.35 -5.81
CA SER A 141 20.13 -6.43 -5.59
C SER A 141 19.49 -7.72 -5.05
N ASP A 142 18.34 -7.61 -4.36
CA ASP A 142 17.58 -8.75 -3.85
C ASP A 142 16.12 -8.65 -4.30
N ASN A 143 15.73 -9.47 -5.29
CA ASN A 143 14.45 -9.32 -5.97
C ASN A 143 13.29 -10.02 -5.24
N PRO A 144 12.08 -9.41 -5.16
CA PRO A 144 11.74 -8.05 -5.58
C PRO A 144 12.06 -7.02 -4.47
N CYS A 145 12.38 -5.79 -4.87
CA CYS A 145 12.53 -4.67 -3.93
C CYS A 145 11.19 -3.98 -3.72
N TYR A 146 10.96 -3.51 -2.50
CA TYR A 146 9.82 -2.70 -2.14
C TYR A 146 10.07 -1.22 -2.42
N TYR A 147 9.01 -0.51 -2.75
CA TYR A 147 9.04 0.93 -2.93
C TYR A 147 7.77 1.59 -2.40
N GLY A 148 7.89 2.88 -2.08
CA GLY A 148 6.81 3.76 -1.71
C GLY A 148 6.77 4.99 -2.61
N VAL A 149 5.58 5.46 -2.97
CA VAL A 149 5.38 6.75 -3.66
C VAL A 149 4.34 7.58 -2.94
N GLY A 150 4.65 8.85 -2.68
CA GLY A 150 3.76 9.81 -2.05
C GLY A 150 3.61 11.09 -2.87
N ALA A 151 2.39 11.63 -2.91
CA ALA A 151 2.12 12.96 -3.44
C ALA A 151 1.95 13.96 -2.28
N PHE A 152 2.73 15.03 -2.31
CA PHE A 152 2.72 16.11 -1.34
C PHE A 152 2.19 17.38 -1.98
N GLY A 153 1.34 18.13 -1.31
CA GLY A 153 0.74 19.37 -1.81
C GLY A 153 0.33 20.33 -0.69
N ARG A 154 -0.42 21.36 -1.07
CA ARG A 154 -1.02 22.34 -0.15
C ARG A 154 -2.53 22.11 0.02
#